data_AF-A0AAD7DEC3-F1
#
_entry.id   AF-A0AAD7DEC3-F1
#
_cell.length_a   1.000
_cell.length_b   1.000
_cell.length_c   1.000
_cell.angle_alpha   90.00
_cell.angle_beta   90.00
_cell.angle_gamma   90.00
#
_symmetry.space_group_name_H-M   'P 1'
#
loop_
_entity.id
_entity.type
_entity.pdbx_description
1 polymer ?
#
loop_
_entity_poly.entity_id
_entity_poly.type
_entity_poly.pdbx_seq_one_letter_code
_entity_poly.pdbx_strand_id
1 'polypeptide(L)'
;SALSRPQCSVWTQLRTTHIGFNAFLYRFHLVPSPDCSLCFVPETIPHFLLSCPRFRRQRLDLIMRLGTACLSLRRLLSSKVDPKPVLSFVRDTARLPRYAL
;
A
#
# COMPACT_ATOMS: atom_id res chain seq x y z
N SER A 1 -3.46 -5.29 -20.45
CA SER A 1 -4.85 -5.04 -19.97
C SER A 1 -4.90 -3.69 -19.28
N ALA A 2 -5.94 -2.90 -19.50
CA ALA A 2 -6.10 -1.60 -18.85
C ALA A 2 -6.53 -1.75 -17.37
N LEU A 3 -6.08 -0.82 -16.52
CA LEU A 3 -6.54 -0.69 -15.14
C LEU A 3 -7.90 0.02 -15.09
N SER A 4 -8.74 -0.32 -14.11
CA SER A 4 -9.97 0.43 -13.84
C SER A 4 -9.67 1.82 -13.27
N ARG A 5 -10.66 2.73 -13.29
CA ARG A 5 -10.48 4.09 -12.72
C ARG A 5 -10.09 4.06 -11.23
N PRO A 6 -10.72 3.23 -10.37
CA PRO A 6 -10.29 3.09 -8.97
C PRO A 6 -8.84 2.59 -8.84
N GLN A 7 -8.45 1.61 -9.66
CA GLN A 7 -7.10 1.05 -9.67
C GLN A 7 -6.04 2.10 -10.07
N CYS A 8 -6.31 2.90 -11.12
CA CYS A 8 -5.44 4.00 -11.51
C CYS A 8 -5.28 5.06 -10.41
N SER A 9 -6.37 5.37 -9.70
CA SER A 9 -6.36 6.33 -8.59
C SER A 9 -5.47 5.84 -7.45
N VAL A 10 -5.69 4.60 -6.99
CA VAL A 10 -4.87 3.99 -5.93
C VAL A 10 -3.41 3.91 -6.35
N TRP A 11 -3.12 3.47 -7.57
CA TRP A 11 -1.75 3.36 -8.06
C TRP A 11 -1.04 4.72 -8.08
N THR A 12 -1.72 5.77 -8.56
CA THR A 12 -1.18 7.13 -8.57
C THR A 12 -0.89 7.60 -7.14
N GLN A 13 -1.83 7.42 -6.21
CA GLN A 13 -1.67 7.85 -4.83
C GLN A 13 -0.57 7.08 -4.07
N LEU A 14 -0.40 5.79 -4.37
CA LEU A 14 0.73 5.01 -3.85
C LEU A 14 2.07 5.58 -4.31
N ARG A 15 2.17 6.00 -5.56
CA ARG A 15 3.40 6.56 -6.14
C ARG A 15 3.71 7.97 -5.64
N THR A 16 2.68 8.75 -5.33
CA THR A 16 2.84 10.15 -4.90
C THR A 16 2.80 10.32 -3.39
N THR A 17 2.60 9.25 -2.60
CA THR A 17 2.48 9.29 -1.13
C THR A 17 1.25 10.00 -0.57
N HIS A 18 0.26 10.29 -1.42
CA HIS A 18 -0.98 11.00 -1.04
C HIS A 18 -2.15 10.02 -0.84
N ILE A 19 -1.95 9.00 -0.01
CA ILE A 19 -2.97 7.99 0.27
C ILE A 19 -3.37 8.02 1.75
N GLY A 20 -4.61 7.64 2.05
CA GLY A 20 -5.23 7.75 3.38
C GLY A 20 -4.69 6.79 4.45
N PHE A 21 -3.38 6.72 4.65
CA PHE A 21 -2.75 6.07 5.81
C PHE A 21 -2.59 7.05 6.98
N ASN A 22 -2.46 6.52 8.19
CA ASN A 22 -2.48 7.34 9.41
C ASN A 22 -1.40 8.43 9.39
N ALA A 23 -0.19 8.14 8.92
CA ALA A 23 0.87 9.14 8.85
C ALA A 23 0.53 10.33 7.93
N PHE A 24 -0.20 10.08 6.83
CA PHE A 24 -0.67 11.15 5.94
C PHE A 24 -1.85 11.92 6.55
N LEU A 25 -2.84 11.20 7.09
CA LEU A 25 -4.05 11.79 7.68
C LEU A 25 -3.75 12.61 8.94
N TYR A 26 -2.76 12.21 9.73
CA TYR A 26 -2.35 12.90 10.95
C TYR A 26 -1.82 14.31 10.67
N ARG A 27 -1.15 14.51 9.52
CA ARG A 27 -0.68 15.84 9.07
C ARG A 27 -1.80 16.86 8.88
N PHE A 28 -3.03 16.38 8.70
CA PHE A 28 -4.23 17.20 8.54
C PHE A 28 -5.16 17.09 9.76
N HIS A 29 -4.70 16.52 10.88
CA HIS A 29 -5.48 16.31 12.10
C HIS A 29 -6.78 15.49 11.89
N LEU A 30 -6.82 14.64 10.86
CA LEU A 30 -7.99 13.80 10.55
C LEU A 30 -8.02 12.49 11.36
N VAL A 31 -6.90 12.13 11.99
CA VAL A 31 -6.75 10.98 12.88
C VAL A 31 -5.94 11.39 14.10
N PRO A 32 -6.14 10.76 15.28
CA PRO A 32 -5.48 11.17 16.52
C PRO A 32 -4.01 10.76 16.62
N SER A 33 -3.56 9.77 15.83
CA SER A 33 -2.18 9.28 15.83
C SER A 33 -1.75 8.88 14.41
N PRO A 34 -0.46 9.08 14.05
CA PRO A 34 0.11 8.62 12.79
C PRO A 34 0.39 7.11 12.76
N ASP A 35 0.25 6.41 13.87
CA ASP A 35 0.81 5.08 14.05
C ASP A 35 -0.13 3.96 13.61
N CYS A 36 0.46 2.83 13.21
CA CYS A 36 -0.26 1.60 12.98
C CYS A 36 -0.73 1.01 14.31
N SER A 37 -2.00 0.59 14.37
CA SER A 37 -2.64 0.05 15.58
C SER A 37 -2.02 -1.26 16.11
N LEU A 38 -1.22 -1.97 15.30
CA LEU A 38 -0.62 -3.25 15.69
C LEU A 38 0.83 -3.10 16.17
N CYS A 39 1.61 -2.24 15.52
CA CYS A 39 3.05 -2.15 15.72
C CYS A 39 3.54 -0.79 16.20
N PHE A 40 2.63 0.17 16.42
CA PHE A 40 2.92 1.46 17.07
C PHE A 40 4.06 2.24 16.41
N VAL A 41 4.19 2.11 15.08
CA VAL A 41 5.09 2.90 14.25
C VAL A 41 4.30 3.65 13.20
N PRO A 42 4.81 4.77 12.67
CA PRO A 42 4.09 5.57 11.68
C PRO A 42 3.64 4.72 10.48
N GLU A 43 2.34 4.74 10.22
CA GLU A 43 1.75 3.99 9.12
C GLU A 43 1.98 4.73 7.80
N THR A 44 3.10 4.43 7.18
CA THR A 44 3.53 4.97 5.88
C THR A 44 3.35 3.93 4.76
N ILE A 45 3.49 4.34 3.50
CA ILE A 45 3.48 3.41 2.35
C ILE A 45 4.56 2.32 2.47
N PRO A 46 5.85 2.64 2.74
CA PRO A 46 6.86 1.59 2.94
C PRO A 46 6.51 0.69 4.12
N HIS A 47 5.96 1.24 5.21
CA HIS A 47 5.48 0.43 6.32
C HIS A 47 4.41 -0.57 5.87
N PHE A 48 3.36 -0.09 5.22
CA PHE A 48 2.24 -0.89 4.73
C PHE A 48 2.68 -1.99 3.74
N LEU A 49 3.45 -1.64 2.70
CA LEU A 49 3.82 -2.57 1.64
C LEU A 49 4.96 -3.52 2.04
N LEU A 50 5.90 -3.11 2.89
CA LEU A 50 7.17 -3.82 3.07
C LEU A 50 7.37 -4.42 4.46
N SER A 51 6.89 -3.78 5.53
CA SER A 51 7.29 -4.18 6.89
C SER A 51 6.14 -4.55 7.83
N CYS A 52 4.95 -3.97 7.69
CA CYS A 52 3.84 -4.14 8.62
C CYS A 52 3.52 -5.62 8.88
N PRO A 53 3.61 -6.11 10.13
CA PRO A 53 3.34 -7.52 10.44
C PRO A 53 1.87 -7.89 10.25
N ARG A 54 0.96 -6.92 10.35
CA ARG A 54 -0.48 -7.10 10.11
C ARG A 54 -0.77 -7.69 8.74
N PHE A 55 0.02 -7.32 7.73
CA PHE A 55 -0.18 -7.70 6.33
C PHE A 55 0.85 -8.73 5.86
N ARG A 56 1.48 -9.47 6.79
CA ARG A 56 2.52 -10.45 6.47
C ARG A 56 2.04 -11.51 5.49
N ARG A 57 0.82 -12.02 5.65
CA ARG A 57 0.26 -13.07 4.77
C ARG A 57 0.08 -12.57 3.35
N GLN A 58 -0.55 -11.42 3.17
CA GLN A 58 -0.74 -10.78 1.87
C GLN A 58 0.60 -10.41 1.23
N ARG A 59 1.58 -9.98 2.05
CA ARG A 59 2.92 -9.64 1.56
C ARG A 59 3.68 -10.87 1.07
N LEU A 60 3.52 -12.02 1.71
CA LEU A 60 4.10 -13.28 1.22
C LEU A 60 3.52 -13.65 -0.16
N ASP A 61 2.20 -13.52 -0.36
CA ASP A 61 1.59 -13.73 -1.67
C ASP A 61 2.12 -12.74 -2.73
N LEU A 62 2.25 -11.45 -2.35
CA LEU A 62 2.84 -10.45 -3.22
C LEU A 62 4.29 -10.79 -3.63
N ILE A 63 5.11 -11.26 -2.67
CA ILE A 63 6.49 -11.71 -2.92
C ILE A 63 6.51 -12.95 -3.82
N MET A 64 5.59 -13.91 -3.64
CA MET A 64 5.51 -15.08 -4.52
C MET A 64 5.19 -14.68 -5.97
N ARG A 65 4.39 -13.63 -6.18
CA ARG A 65 4.00 -13.17 -7.52
C ARG A 65 5.06 -12.29 -8.21
N LEU A 66 5.77 -11.46 -7.45
CA LEU A 66 6.68 -10.43 -7.99
C LEU A 66 8.18 -10.70 -7.69
N GLY A 67 8.49 -11.71 -6.88
CA GLY A 67 9.84 -12.04 -6.46
C GLY A 67 10.55 -10.91 -5.69
N THR A 68 11.84 -10.74 -5.95
CA THR A 68 12.72 -9.78 -5.25
C THR A 68 12.38 -8.32 -5.54
N ALA A 69 11.53 -8.02 -6.53
CA ALA A 69 11.07 -6.65 -6.80
C ALA A 69 10.30 -6.04 -5.61
N CYS A 70 9.72 -6.88 -4.74
CA CYS A 70 9.01 -6.47 -3.52
C CYS A 70 9.92 -6.00 -2.38
N LEU A 71 11.24 -6.11 -2.51
CA LEU A 71 12.16 -5.74 -1.43
C LEU A 71 12.51 -4.24 -1.42
N SER A 72 12.11 -3.50 -2.46
CA SER A 72 12.37 -2.07 -2.58
C SER A 72 11.10 -1.34 -2.99
N LEU A 73 10.70 -0.34 -2.20
CA LEU A 73 9.55 0.50 -2.51
C LEU A 73 9.67 1.13 -3.90
N ARG A 74 10.88 1.62 -4.24
CA ARG A 74 11.16 2.25 -5.54
C ARG A 74 10.95 1.27 -6.70
N ARG A 75 11.35 0.01 -6.54
CA ARG A 75 11.17 -1.02 -7.59
C ARG A 75 9.70 -1.42 -7.68
N LEU A 76 9.08 -1.69 -6.53
CA LEU A 76 7.68 -2.12 -6.42
C LEU A 76 6.70 -1.13 -7.05
N LEU A 77 6.97 0.18 -6.92
CA LEU A 77 6.13 1.26 -7.46
C LEU A 77 6.68 1.85 -8.78
N SER A 78 7.62 1.17 -9.43
CA SER A 78 8.17 1.62 -10.72
C SER A 78 7.22 1.34 -11.87
N SER A 79 7.39 2.04 -12.99
CA SER A 79 6.64 1.79 -14.23
C SER A 79 6.94 0.43 -14.88
N LYS A 80 7.99 -0.27 -14.43
CA LYS A 80 8.42 -1.57 -14.96
C LYS A 80 7.76 -2.77 -14.27
N VAL A 81 7.06 -2.53 -13.16
CA VAL A 81 6.35 -3.58 -12.41
C VAL A 81 4.87 -3.55 -12.78
N ASP A 82 4.28 -4.72 -12.99
CA ASP A 82 2.82 -4.82 -13.16
C ASP A 82 2.14 -4.30 -11.88
N PRO A 83 1.29 -3.26 -11.96
CA PRO A 83 0.58 -2.74 -10.79
C PRO A 83 -0.45 -3.72 -10.23
N LYS A 84 -0.94 -4.71 -11.00
CA LYS A 84 -2.06 -5.58 -10.59
C LYS A 84 -1.78 -6.40 -9.32
N PRO A 85 -0.61 -7.01 -9.09
CA PRO A 85 -0.35 -7.72 -7.84
C PRO A 85 -0.35 -6.78 -6.63
N VAL A 86 0.18 -5.56 -6.78
CA VAL A 86 0.14 -4.54 -5.70
C VAL A 86 -1.30 -4.11 -5.42
N LEU A 87 -2.11 -3.90 -6.46
CA LEU A 87 -3.52 -3.55 -6.31
C LEU A 87 -4.33 -4.70 -5.67
N SER A 88 -4.01 -5.95 -6.01
CA SER A 88 -4.59 -7.14 -5.35
C SER A 88 -4.21 -7.17 -3.87
N PHE A 89 -2.95 -6.91 -3.53
CA PHE A 89 -2.52 -6.76 -2.14
C PHE A 89 -3.32 -5.67 -1.41
N VAL A 90 -3.49 -4.49 -2.01
CA VAL A 90 -4.29 -3.40 -1.38
C VAL A 90 -5.72 -3.86 -1.11
N ARG A 91 -6.37 -4.50 -2.08
CA ARG A 91 -7.72 -5.03 -1.93
C ARG A 91 -7.79 -6.08 -0.82
N ASP A 92 -6.89 -7.07 -0.83
CA ASP A 92 -6.91 -8.22 0.06
C ASP A 92 -6.55 -7.85 1.52
N THR A 93 -5.90 -6.70 1.73
CA THR A 93 -5.66 -6.16 3.09
C THR A 93 -6.86 -5.42 3.69
N ALA A 94 -7.84 -5.03 2.87
CA ALA A 94 -8.99 -4.21 3.24
C ALA A 94 -8.62 -2.91 4.01
N ARG A 95 -7.37 -2.45 3.93
CA ARG A 95 -6.89 -1.29 4.70
C ARG A 95 -7.46 0.02 4.18
N LEU A 96 -7.82 0.07 2.90
CA LEU A 96 -8.30 1.26 2.21
C LEU A 96 -9.72 1.04 1.68
N PRO A 97 -10.74 0.95 2.56
CA PRO A 97 -12.11 0.59 2.18
C PRO A 97 -12.79 1.64 1.28
N ARG A 98 -12.25 2.86 1.22
CA ARG A 98 -12.75 3.93 0.34
C ARG A 98 -12.51 3.68 -1.15
N TYR A 99 -11.63 2.73 -1.49
CA TYR A 99 -11.34 2.39 -2.88
C TYR A 99 -11.95 1.02 -3.14
N ALA A 100 -13.00 0.99 -3.96
CA ALA A 100 -13.61 -0.25 -4.44
C ALA A 100 -12.67 -0.88 -5.49
N LEU A 101 -11.70 -1.67 -5.02
CA LEU A 101 -10.72 -2.41 -5.82
C LEU A 101 -11.11 -3.86 -6.05
#